data_AF-A0A8S3S144-F1
#
_entry.id   AF-A0A8S3S144-F1
#
_cell.length_a   1.000
_cell.length_b   1.000
_cell.length_c   1.000
_cell.angle_alpha   90.00
_cell.angle_beta   90.00
_cell.angle_gamma   90.00
#
_symmetry.space_group_name_H-M   'P 1'
#
loop_
_entity.id
_entity.type
_entity.pdbx_description
1 polymer ?
#
loop_
_entity_poly.entity_id
_entity_poly.type
_entity_poly.pdbx_seq_one_letter_code
_entity_poly.pdbx_strand_id
1 'polypeptide(L)'
;MFTSHPGHIERCKTLPPIGNSDHDIVLVDISANVNKPKPTKRKIYLWKKADLESIGKHLDSQFDTFKKTNFDDINNMWTSIKQIIKDSMEKHVPTKTSLARQSHPWMNTQLRRLSKQKQRAYSKAKLTNSTKDWKRYKNIKAELQRESRRAHTKFMQNIVSDDLYKNPKRFWSYIKSRKQESSGITTLKIKMDTYIATHQQKLLY
;
A
#
# COMPACT_ATOMS: atom_id res chain seq x y z
N MET A 1 8.81 10.74 30.01
CA MET A 1 8.85 11.48 28.74
C MET A 1 8.58 12.92 29.08
N PHE A 2 9.43 13.83 28.64
CA PHE A 2 9.28 15.26 28.85
C PHE A 2 8.87 15.91 27.53
N THR A 3 7.87 16.78 27.55
CA THR A 3 7.40 17.54 26.38
C THR A 3 7.10 18.98 26.79
N SER A 4 7.30 19.92 25.89
CA SER A 4 6.88 21.32 26.05
C SER A 4 5.40 21.55 25.70
N HIS A 5 4.74 20.58 25.05
CA HIS A 5 3.35 20.72 24.58
C HIS A 5 2.52 19.49 24.96
N PRO A 6 2.14 19.33 26.24
CA PRO A 6 1.42 18.14 26.72
C PRO A 6 0.03 17.98 26.10
N GLY A 7 -0.63 19.07 25.70
CA GLY A 7 -1.96 19.03 25.08
C GLY A 7 -2.03 18.32 23.73
N HIS A 8 -0.89 18.07 23.08
CA HIS A 8 -0.82 17.30 21.83
C HIS A 8 -0.56 15.81 22.04
N ILE A 9 -0.32 15.35 23.27
CA ILE A 9 -0.11 13.93 23.57
C ILE A 9 -1.45 13.26 23.82
N GLU A 10 -1.83 12.32 22.96
CA GLU A 10 -3.07 11.55 23.13
C GLU A 10 -2.85 10.31 23.97
N ARG A 11 -1.70 9.64 23.79
CA ARG A 11 -1.39 8.38 24.49
C ARG A 11 0.11 8.14 24.59
N CYS A 12 0.54 7.54 25.69
CA CYS A 12 1.88 7.01 25.86
C CYS A 12 1.80 5.58 26.39
N LYS A 13 2.50 4.62 25.75
CA LYS A 13 2.55 3.23 26.21
C LYS A 13 3.90 2.58 25.93
N THR A 14 4.26 1.57 26.72
CA THR A 14 5.44 0.75 26.46
C THR A 14 5.10 -0.43 25.55
N LEU A 15 5.99 -0.73 24.60
CA LEU A 15 5.93 -1.88 23.72
C LEU A 15 7.17 -2.76 23.94
N PRO A 16 7.07 -4.07 23.65
CA PRO A 16 8.20 -4.98 23.79
C PRO A 16 9.42 -4.53 22.97
N PRO A 17 10.65 -4.88 23.40
CA PRO A 17 11.89 -4.46 22.76
C PRO A 17 11.99 -4.90 21.29
N ILE A 18 12.70 -4.09 20.50
CA ILE A 18 13.06 -4.43 19.12
C ILE A 18 14.29 -5.35 19.14
N GLY A 19 14.19 -6.49 18.46
CA GLY A 19 15.32 -7.42 18.35
C GLY A 19 15.80 -7.89 19.73
N ASN A 20 17.07 -7.65 20.03
CA ASN A 20 17.72 -8.02 21.29
C ASN A 20 17.98 -6.80 22.19
N SER A 21 17.33 -5.66 21.95
CA SER A 21 17.43 -4.52 22.86
C SER A 21 16.95 -4.91 24.26
N ASP A 22 17.66 -4.41 25.25
CA ASP A 22 17.37 -4.43 26.68
C ASP A 22 16.32 -3.40 27.09
N HIS A 23 16.05 -2.40 26.24
CA HIS A 23 15.07 -1.36 26.49
C HIS A 23 13.71 -1.64 25.81
N ASP A 24 12.64 -1.51 26.58
CA ASP A 24 11.28 -1.43 26.05
C ASP A 24 11.13 -0.18 25.15
N ILE A 25 10.32 -0.29 24.10
CA ILE A 25 10.02 0.86 23.23
C ILE A 25 8.97 1.73 23.91
N VAL A 26 9.13 3.05 23.86
CA VAL A 26 8.08 4.00 24.23
C VAL A 26 7.32 4.41 22.96
N LEU A 27 6.04 4.05 22.87
CA LEU A 27 5.14 4.52 21.81
C LEU A 27 4.33 5.70 22.31
N VAL A 28 4.34 6.78 21.53
CA VAL A 28 3.60 8.00 21.80
C VAL A 28 2.70 8.29 20.61
N ASP A 29 1.40 8.51 20.88
CA ASP A 29 0.46 9.02 19.90
C ASP A 29 0.33 10.54 20.12
N ILE A 30 0.54 11.30 19.04
CA ILE A 30 0.59 12.76 19.06
C ILE A 30 -0.43 13.28 18.04
N SER A 31 -1.25 14.25 18.45
CA SER A 31 -2.12 15.01 17.55
C SER A 31 -1.29 16.00 16.74
N ALA A 32 -1.10 15.72 15.45
CA ALA A 32 -0.36 16.61 14.55
C ALA A 32 -1.04 16.70 13.18
N ASN A 33 -1.13 17.92 12.65
CA ASN A 33 -1.59 18.16 11.29
C ASN A 33 -0.43 17.96 10.31
N VAL A 34 -0.35 16.76 9.72
CA VAL A 34 0.70 16.41 8.75
C VAL A 34 0.09 16.25 7.37
N ASN A 35 0.62 16.98 6.39
CA ASN A 35 0.33 16.76 4.98
C ASN A 35 0.98 15.46 4.51
N LYS A 36 0.20 14.36 4.52
CA LYS A 36 0.63 13.06 4.00
C LYS A 36 -0.03 12.79 2.64
N PRO A 37 0.69 12.21 1.67
CA PRO A 37 0.07 11.76 0.44
C PRO A 37 -1.01 10.72 0.78
N LYS A 38 -2.23 10.96 0.30
CA LYS A 38 -3.35 10.02 0.51
C LYS A 38 -3.04 8.71 -0.23
N PRO A 39 -3.34 7.54 0.37
CA PRO A 39 -3.15 6.28 -0.32
C PRO A 39 -4.00 6.24 -1.58
N THR A 40 -3.46 5.64 -2.65
CA THR A 40 -4.18 5.50 -3.91
C THR A 40 -5.44 4.64 -3.70
N LYS A 41 -6.58 5.18 -4.17
CA LYS A 41 -7.86 4.49 -4.15
C LYS A 41 -8.00 3.70 -5.45
N ARG A 42 -8.29 2.40 -5.35
CA ARG A 42 -8.61 1.55 -6.49
C ARG A 42 -10.09 1.18 -6.47
N LYS A 43 -10.80 1.50 -7.55
CA LYS A 43 -12.16 1.02 -7.79
C LYS A 43 -12.10 -0.45 -8.25
N ILE A 44 -12.94 -1.28 -7.65
CA ILE A 44 -13.05 -2.71 -7.97
C ILE A 44 -14.51 -3.01 -8.32
N TYR A 45 -14.73 -3.50 -9.52
CA TYR A 45 -16.01 -3.99 -10.00
C TYR A 45 -16.32 -5.37 -9.40
N LEU A 46 -17.54 -5.55 -8.89
CA LEU A 46 -18.01 -6.78 -8.28
C LEU A 46 -18.84 -7.58 -9.26
N TRP A 47 -18.18 -8.17 -10.27
CA TRP A 47 -18.84 -8.93 -11.34
C TRP A 47 -19.75 -10.06 -10.86
N LYS A 48 -19.43 -10.70 -9.72
CA LYS A 48 -20.30 -11.71 -9.11
C LYS A 48 -21.67 -11.19 -8.65
N LYS A 49 -21.83 -9.88 -8.55
CA LYS A 49 -23.06 -9.19 -8.17
C LYS A 49 -23.58 -8.29 -9.30
N ALA A 50 -23.01 -8.40 -10.49
CA ALA A 50 -23.47 -7.62 -11.64
C ALA A 50 -24.83 -8.14 -12.10
N ASP A 51 -25.72 -7.22 -12.43
CA ASP A 51 -26.96 -7.56 -13.12
C ASP A 51 -26.66 -7.70 -14.62
N LEU A 52 -26.39 -8.93 -15.06
CA LEU A 52 -26.02 -9.22 -16.43
C LEU A 52 -27.18 -9.00 -17.41
N GLU A 53 -28.42 -9.19 -16.96
CA GLU A 53 -29.61 -9.01 -17.81
C GLU A 53 -29.81 -7.52 -18.13
N SER A 54 -29.74 -6.66 -17.11
CA SER A 54 -29.81 -5.21 -17.29
C SER A 54 -28.65 -4.66 -18.10
N ILE A 55 -27.45 -5.25 -17.98
CA ILE A 55 -26.29 -4.91 -18.84
C ILE A 55 -26.61 -5.23 -20.30
N GLY A 56 -27.11 -6.44 -20.59
CA GLY A 56 -27.46 -6.85 -21.96
C GLY A 56 -28.46 -5.89 -22.59
N LYS A 57 -29.61 -5.68 -21.91
CA LYS A 57 -30.66 -4.77 -22.38
C LYS A 57 -30.15 -3.34 -22.62
N HIS A 58 -29.30 -2.84 -21.72
CA HIS A 58 -28.72 -1.51 -21.86
C HIS A 58 -27.80 -1.43 -23.07
N LEU A 59 -26.91 -2.40 -23.25
CA LEU A 59 -25.97 -2.43 -24.37
C LEU A 59 -26.72 -2.56 -25.69
N ASP A 60 -27.72 -3.44 -25.80
CA ASP A 60 -28.52 -3.60 -27.02
C ASP A 60 -29.17 -2.27 -27.43
N SER A 61 -29.85 -1.61 -26.49
CA SER A 61 -30.49 -0.31 -26.73
C SER A 61 -29.50 0.78 -27.15
N GLN A 62 -28.33 0.87 -26.49
CA GLN A 62 -27.32 1.86 -26.82
C GLN A 62 -26.65 1.58 -28.17
N PHE A 63 -26.38 0.31 -28.49
CA PHE A 63 -25.76 -0.07 -29.75
C PHE A 63 -26.72 0.08 -30.95
N ASP A 64 -28.03 -0.07 -30.75
CA ASP A 64 -29.01 0.25 -31.79
C ASP A 64 -29.03 1.74 -32.13
N THR A 65 -28.80 2.59 -31.14
CA THR A 65 -28.64 4.05 -31.35
C THR A 65 -27.29 4.35 -32.01
N PHE A 66 -26.22 3.70 -31.55
CA PHE A 66 -24.88 3.83 -32.11
C PHE A 66 -24.83 3.49 -33.61
N LYS A 67 -25.47 2.40 -34.04
CA LYS A 67 -25.53 1.97 -35.45
C LYS A 67 -26.21 3.01 -36.36
N LYS A 68 -27.11 3.82 -35.81
CA LYS A 68 -27.82 4.90 -36.54
C LYS A 68 -27.06 6.22 -36.53
N THR A 69 -25.96 6.29 -35.79
CA THR A 69 -25.14 7.50 -35.69
C THR A 69 -24.08 7.48 -36.78
N ASN A 70 -23.98 8.55 -37.57
CA ASN A 70 -22.86 8.73 -38.48
C ASN A 70 -21.67 9.32 -37.71
N PHE A 71 -20.53 8.67 -37.83
CA PHE A 71 -19.27 9.14 -37.26
C PHE A 71 -18.36 9.62 -38.37
N ASP A 72 -17.88 10.86 -38.25
CA ASP A 72 -16.96 11.46 -39.23
C ASP A 72 -15.50 11.01 -39.01
N ASP A 73 -15.20 10.42 -37.84
CA ASP A 73 -13.86 9.98 -37.45
C ASP A 73 -13.89 8.67 -36.65
N ILE A 74 -12.88 7.83 -36.91
CA ILE A 74 -12.70 6.52 -36.27
C ILE A 74 -12.42 6.68 -34.77
N ASN A 75 -11.69 7.72 -34.33
CA ASN A 75 -11.42 7.90 -32.90
C ASN A 75 -12.69 8.30 -32.14
N ASN A 76 -13.55 9.11 -32.76
CA ASN A 76 -14.87 9.45 -32.20
C ASN A 76 -15.77 8.21 -32.10
N MET A 77 -15.79 7.38 -33.14
CA MET A 77 -16.49 6.10 -33.12
C MET A 77 -15.99 5.20 -31.97
N TRP A 78 -14.68 5.01 -31.84
CA TRP A 78 -14.07 4.22 -30.79
C TRP A 78 -14.37 4.77 -29.39
N THR A 79 -14.30 6.09 -29.22
CA THR A 79 -14.59 6.75 -27.95
C THR A 79 -16.04 6.53 -27.54
N SER A 80 -16.98 6.58 -28.48
CA SER A 80 -18.39 6.31 -28.24
C SER A 80 -18.63 4.87 -27.78
N ILE A 81 -18.05 3.86 -28.46
CA ILE A 81 -18.11 2.45 -28.04
C ILE A 81 -17.59 2.28 -26.60
N LYS A 82 -16.41 2.85 -26.32
CA LYS A 82 -15.79 2.76 -25.01
C LYS A 82 -16.67 3.39 -23.93
N GLN A 83 -17.34 4.49 -24.25
CA GLN A 83 -18.22 5.20 -23.33
C GLN A 83 -19.49 4.40 -23.05
N ILE A 84 -20.14 3.83 -24.06
CA ILE A 84 -21.31 2.94 -23.92
C ILE A 84 -21.01 1.79 -22.96
N ILE A 85 -19.89 1.09 -23.17
CA ILE A 85 -19.49 -0.03 -22.31
C ILE A 85 -19.22 0.45 -20.89
N LYS A 86 -18.48 1.56 -20.74
CA LYS A 86 -18.15 2.12 -19.43
C LYS A 86 -19.41 2.54 -18.66
N ASP A 87 -20.37 3.17 -19.32
CA ASP A 87 -21.61 3.63 -18.69
C ASP A 87 -22.51 2.48 -18.26
N SER A 88 -22.59 1.42 -19.08
CA SER A 88 -23.25 0.17 -18.70
C SER A 88 -22.60 -0.43 -17.45
N MET A 89 -21.27 -0.52 -17.41
CA MET A 89 -20.53 -1.02 -16.25
C MET A 89 -20.74 -0.17 -15.00
N GLU A 90 -20.72 1.16 -15.13
CA GLU A 90 -20.91 2.09 -14.02
C GLU A 90 -22.32 2.02 -13.42
N LYS A 91 -23.34 1.81 -14.26
CA LYS A 91 -24.74 1.72 -13.82
C LYS A 91 -25.08 0.37 -13.20
N HIS A 92 -24.59 -0.73 -13.78
CA HIS A 92 -25.12 -2.07 -13.49
C HIS A 92 -24.14 -2.99 -12.78
N VAL A 93 -22.87 -2.60 -12.62
CA VAL A 93 -21.89 -3.38 -11.88
C VAL A 93 -21.58 -2.70 -10.55
N PRO A 94 -22.05 -3.27 -9.42
CA PRO A 94 -21.73 -2.74 -8.11
C PRO A 94 -20.21 -2.63 -7.91
N THR A 95 -19.75 -1.55 -7.28
CA THR A 95 -18.33 -1.33 -7.05
C THR A 95 -17.99 -1.19 -5.58
N LYS A 96 -16.74 -1.52 -5.25
CA LYS A 96 -16.15 -1.21 -3.95
C LYS A 96 -14.83 -0.47 -4.13
N THR A 97 -14.50 0.38 -3.16
CA THR A 97 -13.22 1.07 -3.11
C THR A 97 -12.25 0.30 -2.23
N SER A 98 -11.07 -0.03 -2.75
CA SER A 98 -9.96 -0.57 -1.96
C SER A 98 -8.85 0.47 -1.87
N LEU A 99 -8.34 0.68 -0.66
CA LEU A 99 -7.14 1.48 -0.44
C LEU A 99 -5.90 0.62 -0.69
N ALA A 100 -4.91 1.16 -1.40
CA ALA A 100 -3.58 0.57 -1.44
C ALA A 100 -3.02 0.53 0.00
N ARG A 101 -2.74 -0.69 0.49
CA ARG A 101 -2.16 -0.85 1.82
C ARG A 101 -0.66 -0.58 1.74
N GLN A 102 -0.21 0.41 2.51
CA GLN A 102 1.21 0.63 2.76
C GLN A 102 1.71 -0.50 3.68
N SER A 103 2.27 -1.54 3.09
CA SER A 103 2.81 -2.69 3.82
C SER A 103 3.91 -3.33 3.00
N HIS A 104 4.88 -3.93 3.67
CA HIS A 104 5.94 -4.65 2.98
C HIS A 104 5.35 -5.77 2.12
N PRO A 105 5.83 -5.98 0.88
CA PRO A 105 5.28 -6.98 -0.02
C PRO A 105 5.27 -8.42 0.51
N TRP A 106 6.21 -8.77 1.40
CA TRP A 106 6.29 -10.10 2.02
C TRP A 106 5.38 -10.26 3.25
N MET A 107 4.65 -9.22 3.66
CA MET A 107 3.73 -9.28 4.81
C MET A 107 2.45 -10.02 4.46
N ASN A 108 2.32 -11.25 4.96
CA ASN A 108 1.13 -12.08 4.80
C ASN A 108 0.24 -12.11 6.06
N THR A 109 -0.91 -12.78 5.96
CA THR A 109 -1.89 -12.91 7.06
C THR A 109 -1.32 -13.65 8.26
N GLN A 110 -0.48 -14.67 8.05
CA GLN A 110 0.15 -15.44 9.12
C GLN A 110 1.08 -14.56 9.97
N LEU A 111 1.96 -13.77 9.33
CA LEU A 111 2.85 -12.85 10.03
C LEU A 111 2.08 -11.79 10.84
N ARG A 112 0.97 -11.27 10.29
CA ARG A 112 0.09 -10.35 11.02
C ARG A 112 -0.53 -11.02 12.24
N ARG A 113 -0.97 -12.28 12.11
CA ARG A 113 -1.54 -13.06 13.21
C ARG A 113 -0.50 -13.30 14.30
N LEU A 114 0.71 -13.74 13.92
CA LEU A 114 1.83 -13.94 14.84
C LEU A 114 2.23 -12.65 15.55
N SER A 115 2.27 -11.51 14.84
CA SER A 115 2.53 -10.20 15.45
C SER A 115 1.50 -9.83 16.52
N LYS A 116 0.21 -10.03 16.24
CA LYS A 116 -0.87 -9.83 17.22
C LYS A 116 -0.76 -10.79 18.40
N GLN A 117 -0.45 -12.07 18.16
CA GLN A 117 -0.27 -13.07 19.20
C GLN A 117 0.92 -12.73 20.10
N LYS A 118 2.05 -12.30 19.52
CA LYS A 118 3.23 -11.82 20.24
C LYS A 118 2.85 -10.68 21.20
N GLN A 119 2.09 -9.70 20.71
CA GLN A 119 1.67 -8.56 21.52
C GLN A 119 0.78 -9.01 22.69
N ARG A 120 -0.22 -9.87 22.46
CA ARG A 120 -1.08 -10.40 23.52
C ARG A 120 -0.28 -11.21 24.56
N ALA A 121 0.63 -12.05 24.09
CA ALA A 121 1.50 -12.85 24.96
C ALA A 121 2.41 -11.97 25.82
N TYR A 122 2.98 -10.90 25.25
CA TYR A 122 3.76 -9.92 26.00
C TYR A 122 2.92 -9.21 27.06
N SER A 123 1.73 -8.69 26.69
CA SER A 123 0.83 -8.04 27.64
C SER A 123 0.44 -8.98 28.80
N LYS A 124 0.17 -10.26 28.51
CA LYS A 124 -0.10 -11.26 29.54
C LYS A 124 1.11 -11.56 30.42
N ALA A 125 2.29 -11.72 29.82
CA ALA A 125 3.52 -11.97 30.56
C ALA A 125 3.88 -10.79 31.49
N LYS A 126 3.68 -9.55 31.02
CA LYS A 126 3.88 -8.33 31.83
C LYS A 126 2.89 -8.22 32.98
N LEU A 127 1.63 -8.62 32.78
CA LEU A 127 0.59 -8.60 33.81
C LEU A 127 0.79 -9.68 34.87
N THR A 128 1.10 -10.91 34.46
CA THR A 128 1.19 -12.07 35.37
C THR A 128 2.57 -12.24 35.99
N ASN A 129 3.59 -11.66 35.35
CA ASN A 129 5.01 -11.88 35.63
C ASN A 129 5.44 -13.35 35.74
N SER A 130 4.69 -14.27 35.13
CA SER A 130 4.94 -15.71 35.22
C SER A 130 6.02 -16.15 34.24
N THR A 131 6.94 -17.02 34.70
CA THR A 131 7.97 -17.65 33.85
C THR A 131 7.38 -18.39 32.66
N LYS A 132 6.21 -19.04 32.84
CA LYS A 132 5.48 -19.74 31.78
C LYS A 132 5.00 -18.79 30.68
N ASP A 133 4.41 -17.67 31.06
CA ASP A 133 3.91 -16.68 30.10
C ASP A 133 5.07 -15.95 29.39
N TRP A 134 6.17 -15.66 30.09
CA TRP A 134 7.41 -15.16 29.48
C TRP A 134 8.01 -16.16 28.48
N LYS A 135 8.05 -17.45 28.80
CA LYS A 135 8.49 -18.50 27.87
C LYS A 135 7.61 -18.55 26.63
N ARG A 136 6.28 -18.48 26.81
CA ARG A 136 5.32 -18.43 25.68
C ARG A 136 5.57 -17.22 24.78
N TYR A 137 5.76 -16.03 25.36
CA TYR A 137 6.10 -14.83 24.59
C TYR A 137 7.40 -15.00 23.79
N LYS A 138 8.47 -15.50 24.43
CA LYS A 138 9.77 -15.74 23.77
C LYS A 138 9.65 -16.70 22.59
N ASN A 139 8.87 -17.78 22.73
CA ASN A 139 8.62 -18.74 21.65
C ASN A 139 7.91 -18.10 20.46
N ILE A 140 6.83 -17.34 20.69
CA ILE A 140 6.09 -16.65 19.64
C ILE A 140 6.96 -15.57 18.97
N LYS A 141 7.80 -14.86 19.75
CA LYS A 141 8.76 -13.89 19.22
C LYS A 141 9.76 -14.55 18.27
N ALA A 142 10.35 -15.69 18.66
CA ALA A 142 11.29 -16.43 17.83
C ALA A 142 10.63 -16.97 16.55
N GLU A 143 9.41 -17.52 16.66
CA GLU A 143 8.63 -17.96 15.51
C GLU A 143 8.35 -16.80 14.54
N LEU A 144 7.86 -15.66 15.04
CA LEU A 144 7.59 -14.50 14.20
C LEU A 144 8.86 -14.03 13.47
N GLN A 145 10.01 -14.00 14.15
CA GLN A 145 11.28 -13.61 13.53
C GLN A 145 11.68 -14.58 12.41
N ARG A 146 11.61 -15.89 12.66
CA ARG A 146 11.93 -16.92 11.67
C ARG A 146 11.02 -16.82 10.44
N GLU A 147 9.71 -16.77 10.64
CA GLU A 147 8.76 -16.70 9.53
C GLU A 147 8.87 -15.36 8.77
N SER A 148 9.17 -14.26 9.46
CA SER A 148 9.41 -12.96 8.81
C SER A 148 10.64 -13.00 7.90
N ARG A 149 11.74 -13.59 8.38
CA ARG A 149 12.95 -13.80 7.58
C ARG A 149 12.67 -14.70 6.38
N ARG A 150 11.99 -15.84 6.59
CA ARG A 150 11.61 -16.76 5.52
C ARG A 150 10.76 -16.09 4.45
N ALA A 151 9.74 -15.31 4.85
CA ALA A 151 8.89 -14.58 3.93
C ALA A 151 9.66 -13.53 3.13
N HIS A 152 10.57 -12.80 3.78
CA HIS A 152 11.43 -11.82 3.09
C HIS A 152 12.38 -12.50 2.11
N THR A 153 13.08 -13.57 2.51
CA THR A 153 13.99 -14.33 1.64
C THR A 153 13.25 -14.90 0.43
N LYS A 154 12.09 -15.51 0.63
CA LYS A 154 11.26 -16.03 -0.47
C LYS A 154 10.85 -14.92 -1.44
N PHE A 155 10.46 -13.77 -0.91
CA PHE A 155 10.12 -12.61 -1.73
C PHE A 155 11.32 -12.09 -2.53
N MET A 156 12.50 -12.00 -1.92
CA MET A 156 13.75 -11.61 -2.62
C MET A 156 14.12 -12.62 -3.70
N GLN A 157 14.08 -13.92 -3.40
CA GLN A 157 14.34 -14.98 -4.38
C GLN A 157 13.41 -14.86 -5.59
N ASN A 158 12.10 -14.65 -5.36
CA ASN A 158 11.13 -14.50 -6.44
C ASN A 158 11.39 -13.26 -7.32
N ILE A 159 11.94 -12.18 -6.77
CA ILE A 159 12.26 -10.99 -7.54
C ILE A 159 13.57 -11.17 -8.32
N VAL A 160 14.56 -11.84 -7.73
CA VAL A 160 15.93 -11.91 -8.27
C VAL A 160 16.12 -13.04 -9.27
N SER A 161 15.44 -14.18 -9.09
CA SER A 161 15.71 -15.40 -9.88
C SER A 161 15.24 -15.31 -11.34
N ASP A 162 13.95 -15.53 -11.61
CA ASP A 162 13.46 -15.71 -12.99
C ASP A 162 12.83 -14.44 -13.57
N ASP A 163 12.37 -13.56 -12.68
CA ASP A 163 11.62 -12.35 -13.01
C ASP A 163 12.52 -11.15 -13.32
N LEU A 164 13.83 -11.22 -13.02
CA LEU A 164 14.74 -10.11 -13.31
C LEU A 164 14.98 -9.95 -14.81
N TYR A 165 15.15 -11.07 -15.53
CA TYR A 165 15.36 -11.08 -16.98
C TYR A 165 14.03 -10.96 -17.75
N LYS A 166 12.94 -11.54 -17.22
CA LYS A 166 11.60 -11.48 -17.86
C LYS A 166 10.82 -10.20 -17.55
N ASN A 167 11.01 -9.62 -16.36
CA ASN A 167 10.28 -8.45 -15.88
C ASN A 167 11.12 -7.57 -14.92
N PRO A 168 12.18 -6.92 -15.44
CA PRO A 168 13.10 -6.11 -14.62
C PRO A 168 12.40 -4.96 -13.88
N LYS A 169 11.22 -4.52 -14.36
CA LYS A 169 10.44 -3.45 -13.75
C LYS A 169 10.06 -3.76 -12.29
N ARG A 170 9.79 -5.03 -11.93
CA ARG A 170 9.44 -5.39 -10.55
C ARG A 170 10.62 -5.22 -9.58
N PHE A 171 11.81 -5.67 -10.00
CA PHE A 171 13.03 -5.47 -9.23
C PHE A 171 13.34 -3.98 -9.06
N TRP A 172 13.36 -3.22 -10.16
CA TRP A 172 13.64 -1.78 -10.10
C TRP A 172 12.59 -0.99 -9.32
N SER A 173 11.30 -1.36 -9.43
CA SER A 173 10.24 -0.77 -8.62
C SER A 173 10.49 -1.02 -7.13
N TYR A 174 10.89 -2.24 -6.75
CA TYR A 174 11.25 -2.56 -5.38
C TYR A 174 12.47 -1.76 -4.90
N ILE A 175 13.57 -1.72 -5.66
CA ILE A 175 14.77 -0.94 -5.31
C ILE A 175 14.44 0.55 -5.16
N LYS A 176 13.68 1.14 -6.09
CA LYS A 176 13.21 2.52 -6.01
C LYS A 176 12.36 2.77 -4.76
N SER A 177 11.52 1.81 -4.36
CA SER A 177 10.72 1.93 -3.14
C SER A 177 11.54 1.92 -1.84
N ARG A 178 12.79 1.40 -1.89
CA ARG A 178 13.71 1.35 -0.74
C ARG A 178 14.61 2.59 -0.64
N LYS A 179 14.85 3.29 -1.76
CA LYS A 179 15.60 4.56 -1.78
C LYS A 179 14.68 5.69 -1.32
N GLN A 180 14.54 5.83 0.00
CA GLN A 180 13.85 6.94 0.67
C GLN A 180 14.87 7.93 1.22
N GLU A 181 15.64 8.56 0.33
CA GLU A 181 16.07 9.92 0.62
C GLU A 181 15.21 10.83 -0.24
N SER A 182 14.26 11.51 0.41
CA SER A 182 13.57 12.68 -0.15
C SER A 182 14.31 13.96 0.22
N SER A 183 15.62 13.89 0.48
CA SER A 183 16.49 15.01 0.16
C SER A 183 16.57 15.04 -1.36
N GLY A 184 15.51 15.55 -2.00
CA GLY A 184 15.72 16.19 -3.28
C GLY A 184 16.88 17.14 -3.06
N ILE A 185 17.93 17.03 -3.86
CA ILE A 185 19.04 18.00 -3.83
C ILE A 185 18.34 19.36 -3.85
N THR A 186 18.40 20.06 -2.71
CA THR A 186 17.72 21.35 -2.59
C THR A 186 18.30 22.22 -3.69
N THR A 187 17.44 22.88 -4.45
CA THR A 187 17.86 23.80 -5.50
C THR A 187 18.88 24.78 -4.89
N LEU A 188 20.10 24.80 -5.43
CA LEU A 188 21.12 25.75 -5.00
C LEU A 188 20.60 27.16 -5.27
N LYS A 189 20.38 27.92 -4.20
CA LYS A 189 19.90 29.30 -4.26
C LYS A 189 21.10 30.20 -4.55
N ILE A 190 21.31 30.55 -5.82
CA ILE A 190 22.21 31.64 -6.20
C ILE A 190 21.36 32.92 -6.25
N LYS A 191 21.91 34.03 -5.73
CA LYS A 191 21.23 35.31 -5.48
C LYS A 191 20.20 35.70 -6.57
N MET A 192 19.02 36.13 -6.09
CA MET A 192 17.93 36.83 -6.80
C MET A 192 17.76 36.48 -8.29
N ASP A 193 16.75 35.63 -8.53
CA ASP A 193 16.03 35.46 -9.81
C ASP A 193 16.55 34.49 -10.87
N THR A 194 17.14 33.35 -10.50
CA THR A 194 17.25 32.23 -11.46
C THR A 194 17.04 30.85 -10.84
N TYR A 195 15.99 30.16 -11.28
CA TYR A 195 15.73 28.76 -10.93
C TYR A 195 16.33 27.85 -12.02
N ILE A 196 17.42 27.14 -11.71
CA ILE A 196 17.88 26.02 -12.55
C ILE A 196 17.05 24.79 -12.15
N ALA A 197 15.97 24.52 -12.89
CA ALA A 197 15.29 23.25 -12.82
C ALA A 197 16.21 22.18 -13.43
N THR A 198 16.70 21.25 -12.61
CA THR A 198 17.53 20.15 -13.10
C THR A 198 16.70 19.27 -14.04
N HIS A 199 17.24 19.11 -15.24
CA HIS A 199 16.68 18.43 -16.39
C HIS A 199 16.12 17.04 -16.04
N GLN A 200 14.88 16.75 -16.45
CA GLN A 200 14.35 15.39 -16.47
C GLN A 200 15.25 14.53 -17.37
N GLN A 201 15.86 13.49 -16.79
CA GLN A 201 16.48 12.42 -17.55
C GLN A 201 15.37 11.59 -18.21
N LYS A 202 15.08 11.91 -19.48
CA LYS A 202 14.46 10.97 -20.41
C LYS A 202 15.42 9.80 -20.57
N LEU A 203 15.07 8.63 -20.07
CA LEU A 203 15.69 7.38 -20.50
C LEU A 203 14.78 6.78 -21.58
N LEU A 204 15.16 7.05 -22.82
CA LEU A 204 14.85 6.19 -23.96
C LEU A 204 15.73 4.94 -23.83
N TYR A 205 15.11 3.79 -23.57
CA TYR A 205 15.47 2.47 -24.10
C TYR A 205 14.23 1.59 -24.00
#